data_AF-A0A7S1QGI9-F1
#
_entry.id   AF-A0A7S1QGI9-F1
#
_cell.length_a   1.000
_cell.length_b   1.000
_cell.length_c   1.000
_cell.angle_alpha   90.00
_cell.angle_beta   90.00
_cell.angle_gamma   90.00
#
_symmetry.space_group_name_H-M   'P 1'
#
loop_
_entity.id
_entity.type
_entity.pdbx_description
1 polymer ?
#
loop_
_entity_poly.entity_id
_entity_poly.type
_entity_poly.pdbx_seq_one_letter_code
_entity_poly.pdbx_strand_id
1 'polypeptide(L)'
;WSLFLSGVAYQELLIQPELLTPAHWDILARAANVSRHHVRTLRDAHWAGGSPAAGEIYGYASYGCTPCLGLLSWRNPLLRPQNVTFTLRRTLSLPQSWPGGAVGGLWRVRPIWPEVPAPATSASQGLATTTPVPRRLEQWAARPLPSWDRVSLDQPLELELQGLELRVLEAVPLPP
;
A
#
# COMPACT_ATOMS: atom_id res chain seq x y z
N TRP A 1 -7.09 4.32 3.10
CA TRP A 1 -6.47 3.24 2.34
C TRP A 1 -5.85 2.16 3.22
N SER A 2 -4.88 2.46 4.10
CA SER A 2 -4.24 1.42 4.94
C SER A 2 -5.23 0.54 5.71
N LEU A 3 -6.31 1.13 6.24
CA LEU A 3 -7.41 0.39 6.89
C LEU A 3 -8.05 -0.68 5.97
N PHE A 4 -8.24 -0.39 4.69
CA PHE A 4 -8.89 -1.30 3.74
C PHE A 4 -8.01 -2.49 3.34
N LEU A 5 -6.70 -2.40 3.65
CA LEU A 5 -5.70 -3.43 3.35
C LEU A 5 -5.30 -4.22 4.60
N SER A 6 -5.69 -3.79 5.80
CA SER A 6 -5.46 -4.56 7.04
C SER A 6 -6.37 -5.78 7.16
N GLY A 7 -7.27 -6.01 6.21
CA GLY A 7 -8.19 -7.13 6.20
C GLY A 7 -9.01 -7.18 7.49
N VAL A 8 -8.96 -8.30 8.19
CA VAL A 8 -9.70 -8.51 9.45
C VAL A 8 -9.03 -7.91 10.69
N ALA A 9 -7.78 -7.42 10.58
CA ALA A 9 -6.99 -6.93 11.71
C ALA A 9 -7.46 -5.56 12.26
N TYR A 10 -8.28 -4.83 11.50
CA TYR A 10 -8.83 -3.53 11.89
C TYR A 10 -10.21 -3.36 11.25
N GLN A 11 -11.26 -3.21 12.05
CA GLN A 11 -12.66 -3.24 11.54
C GLN A 11 -13.44 -1.95 11.74
N GLU A 12 -12.88 -0.95 12.42
CA GLU A 12 -13.60 0.30 12.72
C GLU A 12 -13.06 1.47 11.92
N LEU A 13 -13.90 2.00 11.01
CA LEU A 13 -13.65 3.25 10.30
C LEU A 13 -14.45 4.37 10.95
N LEU A 14 -13.76 5.26 11.67
CA LEU A 14 -14.35 6.49 12.19
C LEU A 14 -14.13 7.62 11.19
N ILE A 15 -15.21 8.26 10.76
CA ILE A 15 -15.20 9.43 9.87
C ILE A 15 -16.12 10.52 10.42
N GLN A 16 -15.80 11.78 10.13
CA GLN A 16 -16.65 12.95 10.38
C GLN A 16 -17.18 13.44 9.04
N PRO A 17 -18.38 13.01 8.59
CA PRO A 17 -18.89 13.24 7.24
C PRO A 17 -18.82 14.70 6.78
N GLU A 18 -19.01 15.64 7.70
CA GLU A 18 -19.04 17.08 7.46
C GLU A 18 -17.68 17.64 7.02
N LEU A 19 -16.57 16.92 7.27
CA LEU A 19 -15.22 17.29 6.85
C LEU A 19 -14.80 16.65 5.51
N LEU A 20 -15.63 15.77 4.93
CA LEU A 20 -15.30 15.08 3.68
C LEU A 20 -15.80 15.87 2.47
N THR A 21 -14.88 16.10 1.53
CA THR A 21 -15.22 16.61 0.19
C THR A 21 -15.68 15.43 -0.70
N PRO A 22 -16.32 15.69 -1.86
CA PRO A 22 -16.63 14.63 -2.83
C PRO A 22 -15.40 13.79 -3.22
N ALA A 23 -14.22 14.41 -3.35
CA ALA A 23 -12.98 13.70 -3.65
C ALA A 23 -12.54 12.75 -2.51
N HIS A 24 -12.77 13.13 -1.25
CA HIS A 24 -12.53 12.23 -0.10
C HIS A 24 -13.47 11.02 -0.12
N TRP A 25 -14.72 11.22 -0.52
CA TRP A 25 -15.69 10.13 -0.68
C TRP A 25 -15.31 9.19 -1.83
N ASP A 26 -14.85 9.73 -2.97
CA ASP A 26 -14.35 8.92 -4.09
C ASP A 26 -13.16 8.04 -3.66
N ILE A 27 -12.26 8.61 -2.86
CA ILE A 27 -11.16 7.88 -2.24
C ILE A 27 -11.69 6.73 -1.37
N LEU A 28 -12.63 6.99 -0.46
CA LEU A 28 -13.19 5.94 0.39
C LEU A 28 -13.91 4.84 -0.42
N ALA A 29 -14.70 5.23 -1.41
CA ALA A 29 -15.45 4.30 -2.26
C ALA A 29 -14.50 3.40 -3.06
N ARG A 30 -13.45 3.96 -3.67
CA ARG A 30 -12.42 3.17 -4.35
C ARG A 30 -11.73 2.22 -3.38
N ALA A 31 -11.43 2.65 -2.15
CA ALA A 31 -10.72 1.81 -1.17
C ALA A 31 -11.55 0.63 -0.70
N ALA A 32 -12.82 0.89 -0.42
CA ALA A 32 -13.79 -0.15 -0.11
C ALA A 32 -13.93 -1.14 -1.28
N ASN A 33 -13.96 -0.66 -2.52
CA ASN A 33 -14.06 -1.52 -3.70
C ASN A 33 -12.82 -2.39 -3.90
N VAL A 34 -11.61 -1.84 -3.70
CA VAL A 34 -10.36 -2.64 -3.72
C VAL A 34 -10.41 -3.73 -2.66
N SER A 35 -10.80 -3.40 -1.43
CA SER A 35 -10.90 -4.38 -0.35
C SER A 35 -11.90 -5.50 -0.68
N ARG A 36 -13.09 -5.13 -1.20
CA ARG A 36 -14.11 -6.10 -1.64
C ARG A 36 -13.61 -7.00 -2.77
N HIS A 37 -12.92 -6.43 -3.76
CA HIS A 37 -12.37 -7.20 -4.88
C HIS A 37 -11.33 -8.24 -4.42
N HIS A 38 -10.56 -7.92 -3.38
CA HIS A 38 -9.48 -8.77 -2.87
C HIS A 38 -9.84 -9.50 -1.56
N VAL A 39 -11.13 -9.60 -1.23
CA VAL A 39 -11.58 -10.16 0.06
C VAL A 39 -11.04 -11.56 0.35
N ARG A 40 -10.83 -12.38 -0.69
CA ARG A 40 -10.27 -13.74 -0.54
C ARG A 40 -8.80 -13.71 -0.14
N THR A 41 -8.03 -12.78 -0.70
CA THR A 41 -6.61 -12.58 -0.39
C THR A 41 -6.44 -11.92 0.98
N LEU A 42 -7.25 -10.91 1.30
CA LEU A 42 -7.19 -10.16 2.56
C LEU A 42 -7.57 -10.98 3.82
N ARG A 43 -8.04 -12.23 3.67
CA ARG A 43 -8.21 -13.16 4.81
C ARG A 43 -6.90 -13.46 5.52
N ASP A 44 -5.80 -13.39 4.79
CA ASP A 44 -4.44 -13.60 5.29
C ASP A 44 -3.71 -12.28 5.60
N ALA A 45 -4.44 -11.17 5.80
CA ALA A 45 -3.80 -9.90 6.11
C ALA A 45 -2.98 -9.96 7.40
N HIS A 46 -1.70 -9.66 7.28
CA HIS A 46 -0.74 -9.62 8.38
C HIS A 46 0.18 -8.41 8.25
N TRP A 47 0.83 -8.06 9.36
CA TRP A 47 1.76 -6.94 9.41
C TRP A 47 2.99 -7.19 8.53
N ALA A 48 3.45 -6.14 7.84
CA ALA A 48 4.67 -6.15 7.04
C ALA A 48 5.53 -4.91 7.34
N GLY A 49 6.85 -5.08 7.26
CA GLY A 49 7.82 -3.99 7.49
C GLY A 49 8.15 -3.77 8.96
N GLY A 50 8.58 -2.55 9.27
CA GLY A 50 9.07 -2.15 10.59
C GLY A 50 7.99 -1.57 11.51
N SER A 51 8.43 -0.84 12.52
CA SER A 51 7.61 -0.19 13.53
C SER A 51 7.34 1.29 13.19
N PRO A 52 6.07 1.74 13.07
CA PRO A 52 5.74 3.15 12.89
C PRO A 52 6.16 3.99 14.10
N ALA A 53 6.18 3.41 15.31
CA ALA A 53 6.65 4.09 16.51
C ALA A 53 8.15 4.43 16.45
N ALA A 54 8.93 3.64 15.70
CA ALA A 54 10.32 3.90 15.40
C ALA A 54 10.52 4.74 14.11
N GLY A 55 9.44 5.14 13.44
CA GLY A 55 9.49 5.86 12.16
C GLY A 55 9.91 4.99 10.97
N GLU A 56 9.74 3.67 11.06
CA GLU A 56 10.11 2.74 9.99
C GLU A 56 8.95 2.55 9.00
N ILE A 57 9.28 2.25 7.74
CA ILE A 57 8.27 1.90 6.73
C ILE A 57 7.55 0.62 7.15
N TYR A 58 6.22 0.64 7.09
CA TYR A 58 5.37 -0.45 7.56
C TYR A 58 4.14 -0.63 6.67
N GLY A 59 3.37 -1.67 6.88
CA GLY A 59 2.09 -1.86 6.21
C GLY A 59 1.54 -3.25 6.45
N TYR A 60 0.83 -3.75 5.45
CA TYR A 60 0.19 -5.06 5.47
C TYR A 60 0.53 -5.84 4.21
N ALA A 61 0.62 -7.14 4.38
CA ALA A 61 0.73 -8.11 3.31
C ALA A 61 -0.33 -9.19 3.49
N SER A 62 -0.73 -9.81 2.39
CA SER A 62 -1.70 -10.90 2.42
C SER A 62 -1.57 -11.76 1.18
N TYR A 63 -1.79 -13.06 1.34
CA TYR A 63 -1.75 -14.01 0.26
C TYR A 63 -2.99 -14.91 0.20
N GLY A 64 -3.44 -15.26 -1.00
CA GLY A 64 -4.48 -16.27 -1.18
C GLY A 64 -4.35 -16.98 -2.52
N CYS A 65 -4.77 -18.24 -2.60
CA CYS A 65 -4.75 -19.09 -3.80
C CYS A 65 -6.16 -19.54 -4.23
N THR A 66 -7.02 -18.61 -4.62
CA THR A 66 -8.27 -18.90 -5.35
C THR A 66 -8.87 -17.63 -6.02
N PRO A 67 -8.17 -16.96 -6.97
CA PRO A 67 -6.89 -17.29 -7.61
C PRO A 67 -5.66 -16.89 -6.78
N CYS A 68 -4.46 -17.33 -7.19
CA CYS A 68 -3.20 -17.01 -6.51
C CYS A 68 -2.81 -15.55 -6.72
N LEU A 69 -2.80 -14.77 -5.63
CA LEU A 69 -2.52 -13.34 -5.63
C LEU A 69 -2.00 -12.90 -4.26
N GLY A 70 -0.96 -12.09 -4.27
CA GLY A 70 -0.44 -11.37 -3.11
C GLY A 70 -0.78 -9.89 -3.18
N LEU A 71 -1.17 -9.31 -2.04
CA LEU A 71 -1.25 -7.86 -1.87
C LEU A 71 -0.19 -7.41 -0.87
N LEU A 72 0.49 -6.32 -1.19
CA LEU A 72 1.51 -5.72 -0.34
C LEU A 72 1.26 -4.22 -0.25
N SER A 73 1.42 -3.65 0.95
CA SER A 73 1.33 -2.21 1.16
C SER A 73 2.50 -1.71 1.98
N TRP A 74 2.97 -0.52 1.62
CA TRP A 74 4.09 0.16 2.25
C TRP A 74 3.71 1.61 2.55
N ARG A 75 3.82 2.01 3.80
CA ARG A 75 3.51 3.32 4.34
C ARG A 75 4.79 3.93 4.89
N ASN A 76 5.10 5.13 4.42
CA ASN A 76 6.11 5.97 5.06
C ASN A 76 5.42 6.80 6.16
N PRO A 77 5.81 6.65 7.44
CA PRO A 77 5.25 7.44 8.53
C PRO A 77 5.86 8.85 8.64
N LEU A 78 6.89 9.19 7.89
CA LEU A 78 7.66 10.43 8.03
C LEU A 78 7.52 11.34 6.80
N LEU A 79 7.70 12.65 6.99
CA LEU A 79 7.66 13.63 5.89
C LEU A 79 8.90 13.61 4.99
N ARG A 80 9.92 12.79 5.31
CA ARG A 80 11.17 12.67 4.55
C ARG A 80 11.18 11.38 3.71
N PRO A 81 11.92 11.34 2.59
CA PRO A 81 12.08 10.12 1.80
C PRO A 81 12.64 8.96 2.65
N GLN A 82 12.14 7.75 2.42
CA GLN A 82 12.64 6.51 3.04
C GLN A 82 12.64 5.38 2.01
N ASN A 83 13.60 4.45 2.16
CA ASN A 83 13.69 3.26 1.32
C ASN A 83 13.30 2.00 2.10
N VAL A 84 12.64 1.07 1.42
CA VAL A 84 12.40 -0.29 1.91
C VAL A 84 12.91 -1.29 0.88
N THR A 85 13.64 -2.29 1.37
CA THR A 85 14.06 -3.46 0.60
C THR A 85 13.32 -4.68 1.13
N PHE A 86 12.73 -5.47 0.23
CA PHE A 86 11.92 -6.63 0.62
C PHE A 86 12.00 -7.75 -0.42
N THR A 87 11.57 -8.96 -0.06
CA THR A 87 11.36 -10.06 -0.99
C THR A 87 9.90 -10.49 -0.92
N LEU A 88 9.35 -11.01 -2.02
CA LEU A 88 7.96 -11.47 -2.03
C LEU A 88 7.76 -12.62 -1.04
N ARG A 89 8.72 -13.56 -0.95
CA ARG A 89 8.63 -14.70 -0.01
C ARG A 89 8.46 -14.24 1.42
N ARG A 90 9.35 -13.35 1.88
CA ARG A 90 9.36 -12.88 3.27
C ARG A 90 8.14 -12.04 3.56
N THR A 91 7.81 -11.10 2.67
CA THR A 91 6.71 -10.17 2.93
C THR A 91 5.34 -10.83 2.86
N LEU A 92 5.13 -11.80 1.97
CA LEU A 92 3.89 -12.57 1.88
C LEU A 92 3.85 -13.78 2.84
N SER A 93 4.85 -13.93 3.71
CA SER A 93 4.98 -15.06 4.64
C SER A 93 4.87 -16.45 3.99
N LEU A 94 5.39 -16.60 2.76
CA LEU A 94 5.30 -17.84 2.00
C LEU A 94 6.36 -18.85 2.46
N PRO A 95 6.00 -20.10 2.83
CA PRO A 95 6.97 -21.09 3.25
C PRO A 95 7.89 -21.50 2.08
N GLN A 96 9.15 -21.87 2.40
CA GLN A 96 10.10 -22.36 1.39
C GLN A 96 9.61 -23.65 0.69
N SER A 97 8.86 -24.49 1.42
CA SER A 97 8.25 -25.71 0.90
C SER A 97 7.02 -25.47 0.02
N TRP A 98 6.57 -24.23 -0.12
CA TRP A 98 5.36 -23.92 -0.90
C TRP A 98 5.61 -24.09 -2.41
N PRO A 99 4.89 -25.00 -3.09
CA PRO A 99 5.19 -25.40 -4.47
C PRO A 99 4.86 -24.33 -5.51
N GLY A 100 3.93 -23.40 -5.23
CA GLY A 100 3.66 -22.25 -6.12
C GLY A 100 4.82 -21.24 -6.19
N GLY A 101 5.86 -21.48 -5.39
CA GLY A 101 7.12 -20.77 -5.35
C GLY A 101 8.32 -21.67 -5.61
N ALA A 102 8.16 -22.76 -6.38
CA ALA A 102 9.26 -23.58 -6.84
C ALA A 102 10.43 -22.69 -7.29
N VAL A 103 11.65 -23.09 -6.98
CA VAL A 103 12.87 -22.33 -7.30
C VAL A 103 12.87 -22.03 -8.81
N GLY A 104 12.58 -20.77 -9.18
CA GLY A 104 12.41 -20.33 -10.58
C GLY A 104 11.01 -19.84 -10.98
N GLY A 105 9.99 -19.97 -10.13
CA GLY A 105 8.66 -19.40 -10.35
C GLY A 105 8.70 -17.88 -10.40
N LEU A 106 8.27 -17.31 -11.53
CA LEU A 106 8.31 -15.87 -11.75
C LEU A 106 6.97 -15.24 -11.39
N TRP A 107 7.03 -13.99 -10.92
CA TRP A 107 5.88 -13.22 -10.50
C TRP A 107 5.86 -11.90 -11.25
N ARG A 108 4.67 -11.44 -11.59
CA ARG A 108 4.44 -10.05 -11.99
C ARG A 108 4.01 -9.27 -10.77
N VAL A 109 4.71 -8.17 -10.49
CA VAL A 109 4.38 -7.23 -9.44
C VAL A 109 4.01 -5.90 -10.08
N ARG A 110 2.81 -5.40 -9.80
CA ARG A 110 2.32 -4.14 -10.36
C ARG A 110 1.67 -3.27 -9.30
N PRO A 111 1.70 -1.94 -9.47
CA PRO A 111 0.86 -1.08 -8.69
C PRO A 111 -0.62 -1.32 -9.02
N ILE A 112 -1.47 -1.33 -8.00
CA ILE A 112 -2.93 -1.32 -8.18
C ILE A 112 -3.55 0.02 -7.75
N TRP A 113 -2.69 0.97 -7.42
CA TRP A 113 -3.06 2.30 -7.00
C TRP A 113 -2.80 3.29 -8.15
N PRO A 114 -3.84 3.86 -8.80
CA PRO A 114 -3.63 5.05 -9.60
C PRO A 114 -3.24 6.18 -8.66
N GLU A 115 -2.38 7.07 -9.13
CA GLU A 115 -2.00 8.27 -8.39
C GLU A 115 -3.25 9.08 -8.04
N VAL A 116 -3.68 8.95 -6.79
CA VAL A 116 -4.56 9.93 -6.19
C VAL A 116 -3.63 10.86 -5.43
N PRO A 117 -3.48 12.14 -5.86
CA PRO A 117 -2.67 13.09 -5.11
C PRO A 117 -3.14 13.04 -3.67
N ALA A 118 -2.20 12.89 -2.73
CA ALA A 118 -2.56 12.91 -1.32
C ALA A 118 -3.36 14.21 -1.07
N PRO A 119 -4.45 14.16 -0.28
CA PRO A 119 -5.32 15.30 -0.12
C PRO A 119 -4.49 16.45 0.43
N ALA A 120 -4.16 17.40 -0.44
CA ALA A 120 -3.59 18.65 -0.05
C ALA A 120 -4.73 19.38 0.66
N THR A 121 -4.61 19.48 1.98
CA THR A 121 -5.43 20.36 2.84
C THR A 121 -6.83 19.85 3.19
N SER A 122 -6.98 19.35 4.42
CA SER A 122 -8.25 19.48 5.16
C SER A 122 -8.00 19.32 6.66
N ALA A 123 -7.43 20.36 7.28
CA ALA A 123 -7.50 20.60 8.72
C ALA A 123 -7.13 22.07 9.03
N SER A 124 -7.89 23.01 8.47
CA SER A 124 -7.88 24.40 8.96
C SER A 124 -9.15 25.12 8.51
N GLN A 125 -10.30 24.74 9.10
CA GLN A 125 -11.39 25.71 9.25
C GLN A 125 -11.67 25.85 10.74
N GLY A 126 -11.25 26.99 11.27
CA GLY A 126 -11.34 27.34 12.68
C GLY A 126 -10.09 27.97 13.27
N LEU A 127 -9.34 28.78 12.53
CA LEU A 127 -8.53 29.91 13.03
C LEU A 127 -7.93 30.63 11.82
N ALA A 128 -8.36 31.85 11.59
CA ALA A 128 -7.85 32.71 10.55
C ALA A 128 -6.40 33.12 10.88
N THR A 129 -5.44 32.39 10.33
CA THR A 129 -4.06 32.89 10.17
C THR A 129 -3.60 32.50 8.77
N THR A 130 -3.46 33.51 7.91
CA THR A 130 -2.90 33.43 6.56
C THR A 130 -1.41 33.10 6.63
N THR A 131 -1.07 31.83 6.85
CA THR A 131 0.26 31.31 6.54
C THR A 131 0.18 30.64 5.16
N PRO A 132 0.99 31.07 4.18
CA PRO A 132 1.03 30.38 2.89
C PRO A 132 1.47 28.94 3.14
N VAL A 133 0.65 27.98 2.73
CA VAL A 133 1.04 26.57 2.70
C VAL A 133 2.24 26.46 1.76
N PRO A 134 3.37 25.87 2.18
CA PRO A 134 4.52 25.72 1.30
C PRO A 134 4.12 24.94 0.05
N ARG A 135 4.44 25.49 -1.12
CA ARG A 135 4.23 24.98 -2.50
C ARG A 135 4.71 23.52 -2.75
N ARG A 136 5.27 22.86 -1.74
CA ARG A 136 5.89 21.53 -1.80
C ARG A 136 4.88 20.38 -1.71
N LEU A 137 3.65 20.61 -1.21
CA LEU A 137 2.61 19.56 -1.14
C LEU A 137 1.96 19.25 -2.50
N GLU A 138 2.09 20.14 -3.49
CA GLU A 138 1.54 19.94 -4.84
C GLU A 138 2.38 19.00 -5.73
N GLN A 139 3.57 18.59 -5.27
CA GLN A 139 4.48 17.72 -6.03
C GLN A 139 4.22 16.21 -5.85
N TRP A 140 3.11 15.82 -5.20
CA TRP A 140 2.77 14.40 -4.97
C TRP A 140 2.23 13.67 -6.22
N ALA A 141 2.16 14.35 -7.36
CA ALA A 141 1.75 13.77 -8.63
C ALA A 141 2.96 13.16 -9.39
N ALA A 142 2.73 11.99 -9.98
CA ALA A 142 3.46 11.46 -11.13
C ALA A 142 4.90 10.96 -10.90
N ARG A 143 5.11 10.03 -9.96
CA ARG A 143 6.23 9.08 -10.09
C ARG A 143 5.69 7.68 -10.40
N PRO A 144 5.92 7.17 -11.63
CA PRO A 144 5.48 5.83 -11.99
C PRO A 144 6.10 4.83 -11.02
N LEU A 145 5.22 4.02 -10.43
CA LEU A 145 5.65 2.92 -9.58
C LEU A 145 6.37 1.88 -10.43
N PRO A 146 7.48 1.30 -9.95
CA PRO A 146 8.10 0.21 -10.65
C PRO A 146 7.07 -0.93 -10.78
N SER A 147 6.81 -1.31 -12.03
CA SER A 147 6.26 -2.62 -12.34
C SER A 147 7.43 -3.55 -12.58
N TRP A 148 7.39 -4.72 -11.94
CA TRP A 148 8.36 -5.76 -12.19
C TRP A 148 7.65 -6.94 -12.86
N ASP A 149 7.93 -7.13 -14.15
CA ASP A 149 7.22 -8.14 -14.93
C ASP A 149 7.61 -9.57 -14.60
N ARG A 150 8.87 -9.79 -14.18
CA ARG A 150 9.42 -11.10 -13.87
C ARG A 150 10.32 -11.01 -12.64
N VAL A 151 9.77 -11.38 -11.50
CA VAL A 151 10.45 -11.38 -10.19
C VAL A 151 10.45 -12.78 -9.61
N SER A 152 11.60 -13.24 -9.10
CA SER A 152 11.63 -14.45 -8.28
C SER A 152 11.24 -14.14 -6.84
N LEU A 153 10.66 -15.10 -6.12
CA LEU A 153 10.19 -14.86 -4.76
C LEU A 153 11.26 -14.32 -3.78
N ASP A 154 12.52 -14.67 -4.02
CA ASP A 154 13.66 -14.33 -3.16
C ASP A 154 14.50 -13.17 -3.73
N GLN A 155 14.15 -12.62 -4.90
CA GLN A 155 14.79 -11.44 -5.45
C GLN A 155 14.52 -10.22 -4.55
N PRO A 156 15.56 -9.46 -4.16
CA PRO A 156 15.37 -8.21 -3.44
C PRO A 156 14.72 -7.17 -4.37
N LEU A 157 13.64 -6.57 -3.89
CA LEU A 157 12.95 -5.44 -4.51
C LEU A 157 13.12 -4.21 -3.63
N GLU A 158 13.33 -3.06 -4.27
CA GLU A 158 13.51 -1.78 -3.60
C GLU A 158 12.40 -0.81 -3.96
N LEU A 159 11.90 -0.10 -2.94
CA LEU A 159 10.95 0.99 -3.08
C LEU A 159 11.41 2.18 -2.26
N GLU A 160 11.44 3.33 -2.88
CA GLU A 160 11.56 4.61 -2.19
C GLU A 160 10.18 5.25 -2.07
N LEU A 161 9.83 5.65 -0.85
CA LEU A 161 8.57 6.31 -0.51
C LEU A 161 8.83 7.76 -0.09
N GLN A 162 8.10 8.69 -0.68
CA GLN A 162 8.27 10.13 -0.46
C GLN A 162 7.26 10.65 0.55
N GLY A 163 7.72 11.39 1.56
CA GLY A 163 6.84 11.97 2.57
C GLY A 163 5.84 10.95 3.15
N LEU A 164 4.61 11.38 3.42
CA LEU A 164 3.56 10.52 3.97
C LEU A 164 2.89 9.68 2.89
N GLU A 165 3.65 8.97 2.06
CA GLU A 165 3.15 8.17 0.95
C GLU A 165 2.70 6.79 1.39
N LEU A 166 1.70 6.24 0.68
CA LEU A 166 1.28 4.85 0.75
C LEU A 166 1.38 4.25 -0.65
N ARG A 167 2.10 3.14 -0.79
CA ARG A 167 2.18 2.35 -2.02
C ARG A 167 1.50 1.00 -1.82
N VAL A 168 0.80 0.54 -2.85
CA VAL A 168 0.07 -0.74 -2.85
C VAL A 168 0.41 -1.50 -4.12
N LEU A 169 0.87 -2.73 -3.93
CA LEU A 169 1.30 -3.62 -5.00
C LEU A 169 0.47 -4.90 -4.98
N GLU A 170 0.16 -5.37 -6.18
CA GLU A 170 -0.37 -6.70 -6.43
C GLU A 170 0.74 -7.56 -7.04
N ALA A 171 0.90 -8.76 -6.50
CA ALA A 171 1.84 -9.77 -6.99
C ALA A 171 1.05 -11.00 -7.46
N VAL A 172 1.23 -11.38 -8.73
CA VAL A 172 0.55 -12.53 -9.34
C VAL A 172 1.59 -13.50 -9.87
N PRO A 173 1.48 -14.82 -9.59
CA PRO A 173 2.38 -15.81 -10.16
C PRO A 173 2.17 -15.87 -11.66
N LEU A 174 3.25 -15.92 -12.42
CA LEU A 174 3.22 -16.17 -13.85
C LEU A 174 3.07 -17.67 -14.13
N PRO A 175 2.39 -18.05 -15.21
CA PRO A 175 2.44 -19.41 -15.70
C PRO A 175 3.90 -19.81 -16.03
N PRO A 176 4.24 -21.10 -15.90
CA PRO A 176 5.57 -21.62 -16.23
C PRO A 176 5.94 -21.41 -17.71
#